data_AF-A0AAN9ZED3-F1
#
_entry.id   AF-A0AAN9ZED3-F1
#
_cell.length_a   1.000
_cell.length_b   1.000
_cell.length_c   1.000
_cell.angle_alpha   90.00
_cell.angle_beta   90.00
_cell.angle_gamma   90.00
#
_symmetry.space_group_name_H-M   'P 1'
#
loop_
_entity.id
_entity.type
_entity.pdbx_description
1 polymer ?
#
loop_
_entity_poly.entity_id
_entity_poly.type
_entity_poly.pdbx_seq_one_letter_code
_entity_poly.pdbx_strand_id
1 'polypeptide(L)'
;MRADEEKRLAERKKQEEERRQREIEEKKQRDIEEKRRRLEEAERKRQAMMQAMKEQNKKGPNFTITKKDQSFNLSSAQIERNKTKEQLEEEKKISLSFRIKPLEIEGLSVDKLRNKATELWEAIVKLETEKYDLEERQKRQDYDLKELKERQKQQLRHKALKKGLDPEALTGKYPPKIQVASKYERRVDTRSYDDKKKLFEGGWATLSSEVNEKVWKSKYDVFTSRTKSKLPKWFGERPGKKKGDPESPEEEEVKAPGAEDDLDEPTFEPEPEPEPEEEEVEEEEEEEEEEEEEEEEEEEEE
;
A
#
# COMPACT_ATOMS: atom_id res chain seq x y z
N MET A 1 -24.49 61.57 74.94
CA MET A 1 -25.35 60.38 74.68
C MET A 1 -26.14 60.56 73.39
N ARG A 2 -25.45 60.53 72.25
CA ARG A 2 -26.08 60.50 70.90
C ARG A 2 -25.08 59.92 69.90
N ALA A 3 -23.81 60.33 70.02
CA ALA A 3 -22.68 59.75 69.29
C ALA A 3 -22.40 58.26 69.59
N ASP A 4 -22.65 57.80 70.83
CA ASP A 4 -22.50 56.38 71.18
C ASP A 4 -23.65 55.51 70.68
N GLU A 5 -24.87 56.05 70.59
CA GLU A 5 -26.00 55.34 69.98
C GLU A 5 -25.85 55.23 68.46
N GLU A 6 -25.31 56.27 67.82
CA GLU A 6 -25.05 56.32 66.38
C GLU A 6 -23.91 55.38 65.97
N LYS A 7 -22.84 55.26 66.77
CA LYS A 7 -21.78 54.26 66.58
C LYS A 7 -22.29 52.84 66.70
N ARG A 8 -23.16 52.56 67.68
CA ARG A 8 -23.73 51.23 67.90
C ARG A 8 -24.69 50.81 66.79
N LEU A 9 -25.41 51.77 66.19
CA LEU A 9 -26.27 51.53 65.02
C LEU A 9 -25.45 51.32 63.74
N ALA A 10 -24.37 52.08 63.55
CA ALA A 10 -23.46 51.92 62.42
C ALA A 10 -22.71 50.58 62.45
N GLU A 11 -22.29 50.13 63.63
CA GLU A 11 -21.61 48.84 63.80
C GLU A 11 -22.55 47.65 63.54
N ARG A 12 -23.82 47.76 63.96
CA ARG A 12 -24.86 46.77 63.65
C ARG A 12 -25.19 46.72 62.15
N LYS A 13 -25.26 47.88 61.49
CA LYS A 13 -25.49 47.98 60.04
C LYS A 13 -24.32 47.41 59.23
N LYS A 14 -23.09 47.64 59.69
CA LYS A 14 -21.86 47.09 59.09
C LYS A 14 -21.79 45.56 59.25
N GLN A 15 -22.18 45.01 60.40
CA GLN A 15 -22.25 43.56 60.60
C GLN A 15 -23.32 42.88 59.73
N GLU A 16 -24.45 43.55 59.47
CA GLU A 16 -25.51 43.02 58.61
C GLU A 16 -25.11 43.02 57.12
N GLU A 17 -24.40 44.07 56.68
CA GLU A 17 -23.85 44.16 55.32
C GLU A 17 -22.71 43.17 55.08
N GLU A 18 -21.83 42.96 56.06
CA GLU A 18 -20.74 41.98 56.01
C GLU A 18 -21.25 40.52 56.05
N ARG A 19 -22.38 40.26 56.71
CA ARG A 19 -23.08 38.96 56.63
C ARG A 19 -23.67 38.73 55.25
N ARG A 20 -24.31 39.74 54.66
CA ARG A 20 -24.89 39.65 53.32
C ARG A 20 -23.83 39.46 52.23
N GLN A 21 -22.67 40.11 52.35
CA GLN A 21 -21.55 39.93 51.44
C GLN A 21 -20.93 38.52 51.59
N ARG A 22 -20.79 37.99 52.81
CA ARG A 22 -20.34 36.61 53.03
C ARG A 22 -21.30 35.57 52.46
N GLU A 23 -22.60 35.75 52.59
CA GLU A 23 -23.60 34.83 51.99
C GLU A 23 -23.57 34.84 50.45
N ILE A 24 -23.30 36.00 49.83
CA ILE A 24 -23.18 36.11 48.36
C ILE A 24 -21.89 35.45 47.86
N GLU A 25 -20.77 35.64 48.56
CA GLU A 25 -19.48 35.02 48.20
C GLU A 25 -19.53 33.49 48.41
N GLU A 26 -20.18 33.02 49.49
CA GLU A 26 -20.35 31.59 49.77
C GLU A 26 -21.28 30.91 48.76
N LYS A 27 -22.36 31.58 48.34
CA LYS A 27 -23.23 31.08 47.27
C LYS A 27 -22.49 31.02 45.93
N LYS A 28 -21.66 32.01 45.63
CA LYS A 28 -20.83 32.05 44.41
C LYS A 28 -19.74 30.97 44.41
N GLN A 29 -19.14 30.69 45.56
CA GLN A 29 -18.19 29.58 45.72
C GLN A 29 -18.87 28.22 45.57
N ARG A 30 -20.06 28.03 46.15
CA ARG A 30 -20.86 26.81 45.96
C ARG A 30 -21.27 26.59 44.50
N ASP A 31 -21.65 27.64 43.78
CA ASP A 31 -21.99 27.54 42.35
C ASP A 31 -20.76 27.21 41.48
N ILE A 32 -19.55 27.67 41.85
CA ILE A 32 -18.30 27.34 41.16
C ILE A 32 -17.86 25.91 41.46
N GLU A 33 -18.00 25.47 42.72
CA GLU A 33 -17.67 24.11 43.15
C GLU A 33 -18.65 23.08 42.59
N GLU A 34 -19.94 23.39 42.50
CA GLU A 34 -20.95 22.54 41.87
C GLU A 34 -20.74 22.42 40.35
N LYS A 35 -20.36 23.52 39.67
CA LYS A 35 -19.97 23.48 38.25
C LYS A 35 -18.69 22.67 38.03
N ARG A 36 -17.70 22.80 38.91
CA ARG A 36 -16.45 22.01 38.85
C ARG A 36 -16.71 20.53 39.10
N ARG A 37 -17.54 20.20 40.09
CA ARG A 37 -17.95 18.82 40.39
C ARG A 37 -18.76 18.19 39.25
N ARG A 38 -19.61 18.97 38.57
CA ARG A 38 -20.38 18.48 37.41
C ARG A 38 -19.49 18.19 36.19
N LEU A 39 -18.42 18.96 36.00
CA LEU A 39 -17.41 18.69 34.98
C LEU A 39 -16.55 17.47 35.33
N GLU A 40 -16.13 17.34 36.59
CA GLU A 40 -15.34 16.20 37.08
C GLU A 40 -16.14 14.89 37.09
N GLU A 41 -17.44 14.93 37.39
CA GLU A 41 -18.33 13.77 37.34
C GLU A 41 -18.62 13.33 35.89
N ALA A 42 -18.67 14.27 34.95
CA ALA A 42 -18.79 13.97 33.52
C ALA A 42 -17.49 13.40 32.94
N GLU A 43 -16.33 13.93 33.34
CA GLU A 43 -15.01 13.40 32.95
C GLU A 43 -14.78 12.01 33.54
N ARG A 44 -15.08 11.81 34.83
CA ARG A 44 -15.01 10.51 35.49
C ARG A 44 -15.97 9.50 34.86
N LYS A 45 -17.17 9.91 34.44
CA LYS A 45 -18.11 9.03 33.72
C LYS A 45 -17.62 8.68 32.32
N ARG A 46 -16.97 9.61 31.61
CA ARG A 46 -16.31 9.37 30.32
C ARG A 46 -15.14 8.40 30.47
N GLN A 47 -14.32 8.57 31.49
CA GLN A 47 -13.18 7.71 31.77
C GLN A 47 -13.63 6.30 32.21
N ALA A 48 -14.67 6.21 33.04
CA ALA A 48 -15.28 4.94 33.43
C ALA A 48 -15.95 4.22 32.25
N MET A 49 -16.59 4.93 31.32
CA MET A 49 -17.16 4.34 30.10
C MET A 49 -16.07 3.85 29.14
N MET A 50 -14.97 4.60 28.99
CA MET A 50 -13.81 4.19 28.20
C MET A 50 -13.11 2.96 28.84
N GLN A 51 -13.02 2.91 30.17
CA GLN A 51 -12.46 1.79 30.90
C GLN A 51 -13.37 0.55 30.85
N ALA A 52 -14.69 0.73 30.95
CA ALA A 52 -15.67 -0.36 30.79
C ALA A 52 -15.67 -0.92 29.37
N MET A 53 -15.52 -0.07 28.34
CA MET A 53 -15.38 -0.52 26.95
C MET A 53 -14.06 -1.28 26.73
N LYS A 54 -12.97 -0.84 27.38
CA LYS A 54 -11.67 -1.53 27.39
C LYS A 54 -11.72 -2.89 28.10
N GLU A 55 -12.57 -3.02 29.13
CA GLU A 55 -12.72 -4.26 29.89
C GLU A 55 -13.74 -5.23 29.26
N GLN A 56 -14.74 -4.71 28.54
CA GLN A 56 -15.64 -5.52 27.70
C GLN A 56 -14.89 -6.15 26.51
N ASN A 57 -13.90 -5.46 25.94
CA ASN A 57 -13.00 -6.03 24.92
C ASN A 57 -12.00 -7.07 25.45
N LYS A 58 -11.86 -7.21 26.78
CA LYS A 58 -10.98 -8.22 27.41
C LYS A 58 -11.70 -9.49 27.86
N LYS A 59 -13.03 -9.55 27.78
CA LYS A 59 -13.83 -10.75 28.12
C LYS A 59 -14.42 -11.41 26.86
N GLY A 60 -13.55 -11.74 25.91
CA GLY A 60 -13.81 -12.82 24.95
C GLY A 60 -13.63 -14.20 25.62
N PRO A 61 -14.11 -15.30 25.01
CA PRO A 61 -14.04 -16.64 25.58
C PRO A 61 -12.59 -17.02 25.92
N ASN A 62 -12.40 -17.63 27.08
CA ASN A 62 -11.12 -18.05 27.65
C ASN A 62 -10.50 -19.21 26.84
N PHE A 63 -9.95 -18.91 25.66
CA PHE A 63 -8.99 -19.77 24.96
C PHE A 63 -7.75 -18.94 24.64
N THR A 64 -6.65 -19.29 25.30
CA THR A 64 -5.30 -18.77 25.07
C THR A 64 -4.85 -19.09 23.65
N ILE A 65 -4.95 -18.11 22.77
CA ILE A 65 -3.98 -17.91 21.71
C ILE A 65 -3.32 -16.57 22.03
N THR A 66 -2.02 -16.61 22.29
CA THR A 66 -1.17 -15.42 22.33
C THR A 66 -1.10 -14.84 20.92
N LYS A 67 -2.21 -14.31 20.40
CA LYS A 67 -2.15 -13.38 19.28
C LYS A 67 -1.54 -12.10 19.84
N LYS A 68 -0.29 -11.87 19.47
CA LYS A 68 0.40 -10.59 19.60
C LYS A 68 -0.60 -9.50 19.19
N ASP A 69 -0.90 -8.61 20.12
CA ASP A 69 -1.96 -7.61 20.00
C ASP A 69 -1.58 -6.60 18.90
N GLN A 70 -1.89 -6.93 17.65
CA GLN A 70 -1.65 -6.08 16.48
C GLN A 70 -2.41 -4.75 16.55
N SER A 71 -3.31 -4.57 17.53
CA SER A 71 -4.00 -3.31 17.79
C SER A 71 -3.06 -2.17 18.23
N PHE A 72 -1.83 -2.49 18.65
CA PHE A 72 -0.86 -1.48 19.11
C PHE A 72 -0.01 -0.87 17.99
N ASN A 73 -0.08 -1.40 16.76
CA ASN A 73 0.73 -0.93 15.62
C ASN A 73 -0.09 -0.24 14.52
N LEU A 74 -1.41 -0.07 14.69
CA LEU A 74 -2.17 0.74 13.72
C LEU A 74 -1.74 2.20 13.84
N SER A 75 -1.26 2.77 12.73
CA SER A 75 -1.02 4.20 12.62
C SER A 75 -2.28 4.97 13.05
N SER A 76 -2.11 6.15 13.63
CA SER A 76 -3.23 7.03 14.00
C SER A 76 -4.24 7.21 12.86
N ALA A 77 -3.76 7.24 11.62
CA ALA A 77 -4.60 7.30 10.42
C ALA A 77 -5.43 6.04 10.17
N GLN A 78 -4.90 4.85 10.44
CA GLN A 78 -5.64 3.59 10.32
C GLN A 78 -6.68 3.44 11.44
N ILE A 79 -6.35 3.90 12.66
CA ILE A 79 -7.31 3.95 13.78
C ILE A 79 -8.47 4.91 13.45
N GLU A 80 -8.18 6.07 12.85
CA GLU A 80 -9.22 7.02 12.42
C GLU A 80 -10.10 6.49 11.29
N ARG A 81 -9.52 5.75 10.35
CA ARG A 81 -10.26 5.08 9.26
C ARG A 81 -11.15 3.94 9.78
N ASN A 82 -10.77 3.31 10.89
CA ASN A 82 -11.53 2.26 11.55
C ASN A 82 -12.55 2.77 12.57
N LYS A 83 -12.68 4.10 12.76
CA LYS A 83 -13.75 4.66 13.58
C LYS A 83 -15.10 4.28 13.00
N THR A 84 -15.97 3.78 13.86
CA THR A 84 -17.34 3.44 13.47
C THR A 84 -18.11 4.70 13.09
N LYS A 85 -19.10 4.56 12.19
CA LYS A 85 -19.95 5.67 11.76
C LYS A 85 -20.56 6.44 12.94
N GLU A 86 -20.94 5.73 14.01
CA GLU A 86 -21.49 6.31 15.23
C GLU A 86 -20.46 7.17 15.99
N GLN A 87 -19.20 6.73 16.08
CA GLN A 87 -18.12 7.51 16.69
C GLN A 87 -17.82 8.80 15.91
N LEU A 88 -17.83 8.73 14.57
CA LEU A 88 -17.64 9.92 13.74
C LEU A 88 -18.81 10.92 13.87
N GLU A 89 -20.04 10.43 14.00
CA GLU A 89 -21.23 11.27 14.24
C GLU A 89 -21.19 11.92 15.62
N GLU A 90 -20.75 11.21 16.65
CA GLU A 90 -20.56 11.76 18.00
C GLU A 90 -19.44 12.80 18.03
N GLU A 91 -18.28 12.52 17.42
CA GLU A 91 -17.19 13.49 17.28
C GLU A 91 -17.66 14.73 16.52
N LYS A 92 -18.37 14.56 15.40
CA LYS A 92 -18.97 15.67 14.65
C LYS A 92 -19.94 16.48 15.52
N LYS A 93 -20.79 15.83 16.30
CA LYS A 93 -21.74 16.51 17.20
C LYS A 93 -21.02 17.31 18.28
N ILE A 94 -19.96 16.76 18.87
CA ILE A 94 -19.12 17.44 19.86
C ILE A 94 -18.40 18.63 19.20
N SER A 95 -17.78 18.45 18.03
CA SER A 95 -17.13 19.52 17.29
C SER A 95 -18.09 20.65 16.92
N LEU A 96 -19.31 20.32 16.47
CA LEU A 96 -20.35 21.30 16.17
C LEU A 96 -20.80 22.04 17.43
N SER A 97 -20.90 21.36 18.58
CA SER A 97 -21.26 22.03 19.84
C SER A 97 -20.20 23.04 20.31
N PHE A 98 -18.92 22.81 20.00
CA PHE A 98 -17.85 23.76 20.32
C PHE A 98 -17.82 24.93 19.33
N ARG A 99 -18.05 24.65 18.04
CA ARG A 99 -18.02 25.66 16.97
C ARG A 99 -19.27 26.54 16.96
N ILE A 100 -20.43 25.96 17.24
CA ILE A 100 -21.72 26.64 17.32
C ILE A 100 -22.06 26.84 18.79
N LYS A 101 -21.54 27.93 19.37
CA LYS A 101 -21.91 28.32 20.73
C LYS A 101 -23.38 28.74 20.75
N PRO A 102 -24.18 28.28 21.73
CA PRO A 102 -25.55 28.75 21.92
C PRO A 102 -25.60 30.28 22.01
N LEU A 103 -26.60 30.86 21.37
CA LEU A 103 -26.78 32.31 21.30
C LEU A 103 -27.33 32.84 22.63
N GLU A 104 -26.52 33.54 23.40
CA GLU A 104 -26.96 34.29 24.57
C GLU A 104 -27.48 35.67 24.11
N ILE A 105 -28.78 35.76 23.85
CA ILE A 105 -29.45 37.00 23.41
C ILE A 105 -30.26 37.70 24.50
N GLU A 106 -30.45 37.05 25.66
CA GLU A 106 -31.25 37.59 26.76
C GLU A 106 -30.54 38.75 27.46
N GLY A 107 -31.21 39.91 27.56
CA GLY A 107 -30.70 41.09 28.26
C GLY A 107 -29.74 41.98 27.46
N LEU A 108 -29.51 41.72 26.17
CA LEU A 108 -28.74 42.65 25.32
C LEU A 108 -29.58 43.88 24.91
N SER A 109 -28.91 45.04 24.83
CA SER A 109 -29.51 46.27 24.28
C SER A 109 -29.63 46.18 22.75
N VAL A 110 -30.52 47.00 22.17
CA VAL A 110 -30.80 47.03 20.73
C VAL A 110 -29.53 47.21 19.89
N ASP A 111 -28.62 48.09 20.30
CA ASP A 111 -27.36 48.31 19.57
C ASP A 111 -26.44 47.09 19.61
N LYS A 112 -26.38 46.38 20.75
CA LYS A 112 -25.60 45.15 20.87
C LYS A 112 -26.22 44.01 20.05
N LEU A 113 -27.55 43.94 19.96
CA LEU A 113 -28.23 42.97 19.10
C LEU A 113 -27.93 43.22 17.62
N ARG A 114 -27.87 44.48 17.18
CA ARG A 114 -27.46 44.85 15.81
C ARG A 114 -26.02 44.42 15.52
N ASN A 115 -25.09 44.70 16.44
CA ASN A 115 -23.69 44.28 16.29
C ASN A 115 -23.54 42.75 16.27
N LYS A 116 -24.34 42.02 17.07
CA LYS A 116 -24.33 40.55 17.06
C LYS A 116 -24.87 39.99 15.73
N ALA A 117 -25.90 40.63 15.16
CA ALA A 117 -26.43 40.24 13.86
C ALA A 117 -25.40 40.45 12.73
N THR A 118 -24.65 41.56 12.74
CA THR A 118 -23.59 41.80 11.76
C THR A 118 -22.43 40.81 11.92
N GLU A 119 -22.00 40.52 13.15
CA GLU A 119 -20.96 39.51 13.43
C GLU A 119 -21.35 38.11 12.92
N LEU A 120 -22.61 37.69 13.18
CA LEU A 120 -23.11 36.41 12.68
C LEU A 120 -23.19 36.39 11.15
N TRP A 121 -23.60 37.50 10.54
CA TRP A 121 -23.66 37.60 9.08
C TRP A 121 -22.27 37.48 8.44
N GLU A 122 -21.26 38.19 8.96
CA GLU A 122 -19.88 38.07 8.49
C GLU A 122 -19.33 36.65 8.69
N ALA A 123 -19.63 36.02 9.82
CA ALA A 123 -19.25 34.63 10.08
C ALA A 123 -19.91 33.64 9.11
N ILE A 124 -21.20 33.83 8.78
CA ILE A 124 -21.91 33.00 7.80
C ILE A 124 -21.28 33.14 6.41
N VAL A 125 -21.01 34.36 5.96
CA VAL A 125 -20.37 34.60 4.66
C VAL A 125 -19.03 33.88 4.57
N LYS A 126 -18.20 33.99 5.62
CA LYS A 126 -16.91 33.29 5.69
C LYS A 126 -17.09 31.76 5.64
N LEU A 127 -17.99 31.21 6.44
CA LEU A 127 -18.24 29.75 6.45
C LEU A 127 -18.77 29.24 5.11
N GLU A 128 -19.58 30.02 4.40
CA GLU A 128 -20.07 29.63 3.07
C GLU A 128 -18.93 29.62 2.04
N THR A 129 -18.00 30.57 2.10
CA THR A 129 -16.80 30.55 1.24
C THR A 129 -15.89 29.35 1.56
N GLU A 130 -15.65 29.06 2.83
CA GLU A 130 -14.85 27.90 3.25
C GLU A 130 -15.51 26.59 2.81
N LYS A 131 -16.84 26.48 2.91
CA LYS A 131 -17.61 25.33 2.43
C LYS A 131 -17.44 25.13 0.93
N TYR A 132 -17.55 26.18 0.13
CA TYR A 132 -17.37 26.10 -1.32
C TYR A 132 -15.97 25.57 -1.69
N ASP A 133 -14.91 26.10 -1.06
CA ASP A 133 -13.53 25.66 -1.32
C ASP A 133 -13.32 24.18 -0.94
N LEU A 134 -13.93 23.73 0.16
CA LEU A 134 -13.88 22.33 0.57
C LEU A 134 -14.67 21.41 -0.37
N GLU A 135 -15.83 21.83 -0.84
CA GLU A 135 -16.63 21.08 -1.82
C GLU A 135 -15.90 20.96 -3.16
N GLU A 136 -15.25 22.02 -3.66
CA GLU A 136 -14.43 21.96 -4.87
C GLU A 136 -13.22 21.03 -4.69
N ARG A 137 -12.55 21.08 -3.54
CA ARG A 137 -11.47 20.13 -3.21
C ARG A 137 -11.97 18.68 -3.19
N GLN A 138 -13.14 18.44 -2.59
CA GLN A 138 -13.75 17.11 -2.56
C GLN A 138 -14.04 16.61 -3.98
N LYS A 139 -14.64 17.45 -4.85
CA LYS A 139 -14.91 17.07 -6.25
C LYS A 139 -13.64 16.69 -6.99
N ARG A 140 -12.54 17.43 -6.77
CA ARG A 140 -11.23 17.11 -7.36
C ARG A 140 -10.71 15.77 -6.86
N GLN A 141 -10.73 15.54 -5.54
CA GLN A 141 -10.31 14.25 -4.96
C GLN A 141 -11.16 13.09 -5.47
N ASP A 142 -12.48 13.27 -5.62
CA ASP A 142 -13.38 12.26 -6.19
C ASP A 142 -13.07 11.96 -7.66
N TYR A 143 -12.66 12.97 -8.43
CA TYR A 143 -12.19 12.79 -9.80
C TYR A 143 -10.89 11.97 -9.84
N ASP A 144 -9.89 12.38 -9.05
CA ASP A 144 -8.60 11.70 -8.96
C ASP A 144 -8.78 10.23 -8.53
N LEU A 145 -9.66 9.96 -7.54
CA LEU A 145 -10.00 8.61 -7.10
C LEU A 145 -10.67 7.77 -8.20
N LYS A 146 -11.53 8.37 -9.03
CA LYS A 146 -12.16 7.66 -10.15
C LYS A 146 -11.12 7.31 -11.22
N GLU A 147 -10.23 8.24 -11.53
CA GLU A 147 -9.16 8.01 -12.50
C GLU A 147 -8.21 6.91 -12.05
N LEU A 148 -7.76 6.95 -10.79
CA LEU A 148 -6.89 5.91 -10.21
C LEU A 148 -7.55 4.53 -10.23
N LYS A 149 -8.85 4.44 -9.90
CA LYS A 149 -9.60 3.18 -9.96
C LYS A 149 -9.70 2.63 -11.39
N GLU A 150 -9.89 3.51 -12.39
CA GLU A 150 -9.95 3.07 -13.79
C GLU A 150 -8.56 2.63 -14.28
N ARG A 151 -7.48 3.35 -13.92
CA ARG A 151 -6.11 2.92 -14.22
C ARG A 151 -5.78 1.57 -13.59
N GLN A 152 -6.11 1.38 -12.32
CA GLN A 152 -5.95 0.09 -11.63
C GLN A 152 -6.73 -1.02 -12.34
N LYS A 153 -7.98 -0.75 -12.76
CA LYS A 153 -8.78 -1.71 -13.51
C LYS A 153 -8.15 -2.07 -14.87
N GLN A 154 -7.54 -1.11 -15.55
CA GLN A 154 -6.83 -1.35 -16.81
C GLN A 154 -5.56 -2.19 -16.59
N GLN A 155 -4.78 -1.90 -15.55
CA GLN A 155 -3.62 -2.71 -15.17
C GLN A 155 -4.02 -4.15 -14.85
N LEU A 156 -5.09 -4.36 -14.06
CA LEU A 156 -5.60 -5.70 -13.74
C LEU A 156 -6.10 -6.44 -14.99
N ARG A 157 -6.76 -5.74 -15.92
CA ARG A 157 -7.18 -6.30 -17.22
C ARG A 157 -5.98 -6.73 -18.06
N HIS A 158 -4.93 -5.91 -18.12
CA HIS A 158 -3.72 -6.22 -18.86
C HIS A 158 -2.95 -7.39 -18.23
N LYS A 159 -2.85 -7.42 -16.88
CA LYS A 159 -2.26 -8.54 -16.12
C LYS A 159 -3.05 -9.84 -16.37
N ALA A 160 -4.37 -9.78 -16.41
CA ALA A 160 -5.22 -10.93 -16.74
C ALA A 160 -4.98 -11.43 -18.18
N LEU A 161 -4.92 -10.52 -19.15
CA LEU A 161 -4.61 -10.84 -20.56
C LEU A 161 -3.22 -11.47 -20.71
N LYS A 162 -2.18 -10.91 -20.07
CA LYS A 162 -0.82 -11.47 -20.05
C LYS A 162 -0.80 -12.89 -19.44
N LYS A 163 -1.56 -13.12 -18.36
CA LYS A 163 -1.71 -14.45 -17.73
C LYS A 163 -2.64 -15.41 -18.50
N GLY A 164 -3.12 -15.03 -19.70
CA GLY A 164 -4.01 -15.86 -20.52
C GLY A 164 -5.41 -16.08 -19.91
N LEU A 165 -5.76 -15.27 -18.92
CA LEU A 165 -7.07 -15.25 -18.27
C LEU A 165 -8.02 -14.30 -19.00
N ASP A 166 -9.31 -14.44 -18.73
CA ASP A 166 -10.33 -13.50 -19.21
C ASP A 166 -10.02 -12.09 -18.66
N PRO A 167 -10.09 -11.00 -19.47
CA PRO A 167 -9.84 -9.64 -19.02
C PRO A 167 -10.58 -9.23 -17.73
N GLU A 168 -11.75 -9.80 -17.41
CA GLU A 168 -12.46 -9.48 -16.17
C GLU A 168 -12.14 -10.40 -14.99
N ALA A 169 -11.33 -11.45 -15.19
CA ALA A 169 -11.06 -12.49 -14.20
C ALA A 169 -10.39 -11.96 -12.92
N LEU A 170 -9.58 -10.90 -13.04
CA LEU A 170 -8.88 -10.27 -11.91
C LEU A 170 -9.61 -9.03 -11.36
N THR A 171 -10.72 -8.63 -11.97
CA THR A 171 -11.52 -7.46 -11.54
C THR A 171 -12.76 -7.85 -10.73
N GLY A 172 -13.01 -9.16 -10.57
CA GLY A 172 -14.14 -9.70 -9.84
C GLY A 172 -13.94 -9.68 -8.32
N LYS A 173 -15.02 -9.89 -7.57
CA LYS A 173 -15.01 -9.98 -6.09
C LYS A 173 -14.23 -11.20 -5.56
N TYR A 174 -14.09 -12.23 -6.39
CA TYR A 174 -13.46 -13.49 -6.04
C TYR A 174 -12.24 -13.70 -6.93
N PRO A 175 -11.15 -14.28 -6.41
CA PRO A 175 -9.98 -14.64 -7.20
C PRO A 175 -10.35 -15.46 -8.44
N PRO A 176 -9.59 -15.33 -9.54
CA PRO A 176 -9.86 -16.08 -10.75
C PRO A 176 -9.76 -17.58 -10.50
N LYS A 177 -10.64 -18.36 -11.13
CA LYS A 177 -10.62 -19.82 -11.00
C LYS A 177 -9.40 -20.41 -11.71
N ILE A 178 -8.53 -21.05 -10.94
CA ILE A 178 -7.38 -21.78 -11.45
C ILE A 178 -7.87 -23.02 -12.21
N GLN A 179 -7.44 -23.19 -13.47
CA GLN A 179 -7.70 -24.42 -14.21
C GLN A 179 -6.69 -25.49 -13.78
N VAL A 180 -7.12 -26.41 -12.93
CA VAL A 180 -6.30 -27.55 -12.45
C VAL A 180 -6.06 -28.65 -13.49
N ALA A 181 -6.69 -28.57 -14.66
CA ALA A 181 -6.50 -29.51 -15.76
C ALA A 181 -6.36 -28.75 -17.07
N SER A 182 -5.37 -29.14 -17.88
CA SER A 182 -5.15 -28.51 -19.18
C SER A 182 -6.36 -28.72 -20.09
N LYS A 183 -6.72 -27.72 -20.90
CA LYS A 183 -7.77 -27.86 -21.94
C LYS A 183 -7.49 -29.04 -22.89
N TYR A 184 -6.22 -29.44 -23.02
CA TYR A 184 -5.79 -30.57 -23.85
C TYR A 184 -5.81 -31.92 -23.15
N GLU A 185 -5.97 -31.95 -21.83
CA GLU A 185 -5.98 -33.18 -21.03
C GLU A 185 -7.25 -34.01 -21.26
N ARG A 186 -8.36 -33.34 -21.63
CA ARG A 186 -9.62 -34.00 -22.01
C ARG A 186 -9.70 -34.34 -23.51
N ARG A 187 -8.59 -34.39 -24.23
CA ARG A 187 -8.61 -34.91 -25.60
C ARG A 187 -8.72 -36.43 -25.54
N VAL A 188 -9.86 -36.96 -25.96
CA VAL A 188 -10.04 -38.41 -26.12
C VAL A 188 -8.96 -38.91 -27.08
N ASP A 189 -8.06 -39.75 -26.57
CA ASP A 189 -6.95 -40.29 -27.34
C ASP A 189 -7.49 -41.10 -28.54
N THR A 190 -7.22 -40.61 -29.74
CA THR A 190 -7.70 -41.15 -31.03
C THR A 190 -6.91 -42.36 -31.50
N ARG A 191 -5.84 -42.75 -30.80
CA ARG A 191 -5.07 -43.97 -31.11
C ARG A 191 -5.93 -45.22 -30.91
N SER A 192 -5.68 -46.26 -31.70
CA SER A 192 -6.39 -47.54 -31.56
C SER A 192 -6.02 -48.24 -30.23
N TYR A 193 -6.85 -49.17 -29.76
CA TYR A 193 -6.54 -49.93 -28.54
C TYR A 193 -5.19 -50.66 -28.64
N ASP A 194 -4.90 -51.26 -29.80
CA ASP A 194 -3.64 -51.97 -30.04
C ASP A 194 -2.44 -51.02 -30.06
N ASP A 195 -2.58 -49.80 -30.59
CA ASP A 195 -1.51 -48.80 -30.56
C ASP A 195 -1.23 -48.33 -29.13
N LYS A 196 -2.29 -48.06 -28.34
CA LYS A 196 -2.13 -47.69 -26.92
C LYS A 196 -1.46 -48.83 -26.15
N LYS A 197 -1.90 -50.06 -26.35
CA LYS A 197 -1.32 -51.24 -25.72
C LYS A 197 0.18 -51.36 -26.04
N LYS A 198 0.56 -51.26 -27.31
CA LYS A 198 1.98 -51.31 -27.72
C LYS A 198 2.80 -50.16 -27.16
N LEU A 199 2.23 -48.96 -27.04
CA LEU A 199 2.87 -47.83 -26.37
C LEU A 199 3.18 -48.14 -24.90
N PHE A 200 2.25 -48.76 -24.16
CA PHE A 200 2.49 -49.15 -22.77
C PHE A 200 3.37 -50.40 -22.61
N GLU A 201 3.41 -51.30 -23.61
CA GLU A 201 4.30 -52.48 -23.66
C GLU A 201 5.71 -52.15 -24.19
N GLY A 202 6.22 -50.95 -23.86
CA GLY A 202 7.58 -50.53 -24.19
C GLY A 202 7.73 -49.69 -25.47
N GLY A 203 6.67 -49.53 -26.27
CA GLY A 203 6.65 -48.63 -27.42
C GLY A 203 6.84 -47.15 -27.06
N TRP A 204 6.50 -46.77 -25.83
CA TRP A 204 6.81 -45.44 -25.30
C TRP A 204 8.31 -45.25 -25.12
N ALA A 205 9.00 -46.24 -24.56
CA ALA A 205 10.46 -46.17 -24.36
C ALA A 205 11.21 -46.12 -25.69
N THR A 206 10.77 -46.88 -26.70
CA THR A 206 11.36 -46.82 -28.04
C THR A 206 11.14 -45.46 -28.68
N LEU A 207 9.92 -44.90 -28.58
CA LEU A 207 9.61 -43.58 -29.11
C LEU A 207 10.44 -42.49 -28.42
N SER A 208 10.58 -42.54 -27.10
CA SER A 208 11.44 -41.60 -26.37
C SER A 208 12.91 -41.72 -26.78
N SER A 209 13.40 -42.95 -26.97
CA SER A 209 14.77 -43.19 -27.45
C SER A 209 15.00 -42.62 -28.85
N GLU A 210 14.07 -42.86 -29.78
CA GLU A 210 14.13 -42.34 -31.16
C GLU A 210 14.10 -40.81 -31.18
N VAL A 211 13.25 -40.18 -30.36
CA VAL A 211 13.19 -38.72 -30.24
C VAL A 211 14.50 -38.16 -29.69
N ASN A 212 15.04 -38.76 -28.63
CA ASN A 212 16.32 -38.35 -28.06
C ASN A 212 17.46 -38.50 -29.07
N GLU A 213 17.50 -39.60 -29.83
CA GLU A 213 18.50 -39.81 -30.86
C GLU A 213 18.36 -38.78 -32.00
N LYS A 214 17.13 -38.44 -32.40
CA LYS A 214 16.88 -37.41 -33.41
C LYS A 214 17.34 -36.03 -32.93
N VAL A 215 17.04 -35.66 -31.68
CA VAL A 215 17.50 -34.41 -31.08
C VAL A 215 19.02 -34.39 -31.00
N TRP A 216 19.64 -35.49 -30.58
CA TRP A 216 21.10 -35.61 -30.53
C TRP A 216 21.72 -35.45 -31.91
N LYS A 217 21.21 -36.16 -32.94
CA LYS A 217 21.67 -36.04 -34.33
C LYS A 217 21.54 -34.61 -34.83
N SER A 218 20.40 -33.97 -34.61
CA SER A 218 20.20 -32.57 -35.00
C SER A 218 21.20 -31.63 -34.33
N LYS A 219 21.45 -31.78 -33.02
CA LYS A 219 22.45 -30.98 -32.30
C LYS A 219 23.87 -31.27 -32.79
N TYR A 220 24.17 -32.53 -33.09
CA TYR A 220 25.46 -32.97 -33.60
C TYR A 220 25.71 -32.40 -35.00
N ASP A 221 24.72 -32.45 -35.89
CA ASP A 221 24.82 -31.89 -37.24
C ASP A 221 25.12 -30.39 -37.17
N VAL A 222 24.37 -29.63 -36.36
CA VAL A 222 24.62 -28.20 -36.09
C VAL A 222 26.03 -27.96 -35.54
N PHE A 223 26.49 -28.82 -34.62
CA PHE A 223 27.83 -28.72 -34.06
C PHE A 223 28.93 -29.03 -35.09
N THR A 224 28.70 -29.96 -36.01
CA THR A 224 29.67 -30.31 -37.07
C THR A 224 29.69 -29.29 -38.20
N SER A 225 28.55 -28.65 -38.50
CA SER A 225 28.43 -27.62 -39.52
C SER A 225 28.91 -26.25 -39.07
N ARG A 226 29.26 -26.07 -37.78
CA ARG A 226 29.79 -24.80 -37.29
C ARG A 226 31.13 -24.50 -37.96
N THR A 227 31.33 -23.24 -38.37
CA THR A 227 32.64 -22.76 -38.79
C THR A 227 33.58 -22.85 -37.59
N LYS A 228 34.58 -23.74 -37.67
CA LYS A 228 35.58 -23.85 -36.62
C LYS A 228 36.46 -22.60 -36.71
N SER A 229 36.22 -21.61 -35.84
CA SER A 229 37.16 -20.50 -35.70
C SER A 229 38.51 -21.09 -35.31
N LYS A 230 39.53 -20.93 -36.17
CA LYS A 230 40.91 -21.16 -35.75
C LYS A 230 41.16 -20.13 -34.65
N LEU A 231 41.66 -20.58 -33.49
CA LEU A 231 42.06 -19.66 -32.43
C LEU A 231 42.97 -18.60 -33.05
N PRO A 232 42.74 -17.30 -32.78
CA PRO A 232 43.58 -16.22 -33.28
C PRO A 232 45.05 -16.54 -33.07
N LYS A 233 45.90 -16.22 -34.06
CA LYS A 233 47.32 -16.62 -34.12
C LYS A 233 48.18 -16.12 -32.93
N TRP A 234 47.63 -15.24 -32.09
CA TRP A 234 48.25 -14.76 -30.85
C TRP A 234 48.01 -15.68 -29.64
N PHE A 235 47.14 -16.68 -29.75
CA PHE A 235 47.01 -17.73 -28.73
C PHE A 235 48.29 -18.57 -28.76
N GLY A 236 49.26 -18.09 -27.98
CA GLY A 236 50.66 -18.44 -28.04
C GLY A 236 50.90 -19.94 -27.94
N GLU A 237 52.03 -20.34 -28.52
CA GLU A 237 52.62 -21.67 -28.45
C GLU A 237 52.22 -22.41 -27.17
N ARG A 238 51.59 -23.59 -27.34
CA ARG A 238 51.36 -24.57 -26.27
C ARG A 238 52.58 -24.56 -25.33
N PRO A 239 52.44 -24.24 -24.03
CA PRO A 239 53.55 -24.30 -23.08
C PRO A 239 54.12 -25.71 -23.10
N GLY A 240 55.28 -25.89 -23.76
CA GLY A 240 55.91 -27.20 -23.91
C GLY A 240 56.56 -27.50 -25.26
N LYS A 241 56.39 -26.69 -26.33
CA LYS A 241 57.12 -26.95 -27.59
C LYS A 241 58.56 -26.40 -27.50
N LYS A 242 59.53 -27.31 -27.30
CA LYS A 242 60.97 -26.98 -27.34
C LYS A 242 61.42 -26.80 -28.80
N LYS A 243 62.38 -25.89 -29.00
CA LYS A 243 63.00 -25.56 -30.28
C LYS A 243 63.59 -26.82 -30.94
N GLY A 244 62.89 -27.41 -31.92
CA GLY A 244 63.43 -28.50 -32.75
C GLY A 244 62.54 -29.72 -33.03
N ASP A 245 61.24 -29.75 -32.67
CA ASP A 245 60.36 -30.86 -33.08
C ASP A 245 59.64 -30.58 -34.43
N PRO A 246 59.47 -31.60 -35.30
CA PRO A 246 59.21 -31.44 -36.73
C PRO A 246 57.82 -30.88 -37.06
N GLU A 247 57.76 -30.14 -38.16
CA GLU A 247 56.53 -29.61 -38.75
C GLU A 247 55.55 -30.74 -39.06
N SER A 248 54.36 -30.66 -38.47
CA SER A 248 53.26 -31.56 -38.80
C SER A 248 52.80 -31.20 -40.22
N PRO A 249 52.65 -32.16 -41.14
CA PRO A 249 52.52 -31.92 -42.57
C PRO A 249 51.46 -30.89 -42.93
N GLU A 250 51.97 -29.80 -43.49
CA GLU A 250 51.23 -28.80 -44.25
C GLU A 250 50.78 -29.47 -45.56
N GLU A 251 49.50 -29.88 -45.65
CA GLU A 251 48.91 -30.18 -46.96
C GLU A 251 48.72 -28.85 -47.70
N GLU A 252 49.51 -28.75 -48.76
CA GLU A 252 49.69 -27.68 -49.71
C GLU A 252 48.39 -27.26 -50.42
N GLU A 253 48.30 -25.95 -50.58
CA GLU A 253 47.32 -25.11 -51.29
C GLU A 253 46.55 -25.73 -52.47
N VAL A 254 45.23 -25.46 -52.51
CA VAL A 254 44.59 -25.06 -53.77
C VAL A 254 44.06 -23.64 -53.60
N LYS A 255 44.83 -22.71 -54.13
CA LYS A 255 44.54 -21.29 -54.27
C LYS A 255 43.50 -21.11 -55.38
N ALA A 256 42.31 -20.63 -55.06
CA ALA A 256 41.39 -20.11 -56.06
C ALA A 256 41.77 -18.63 -56.36
N PRO A 257 41.95 -18.24 -57.64
CA PRO A 257 42.39 -16.91 -58.02
C PRO A 257 41.20 -15.94 -58.06
N GLY A 258 41.36 -14.75 -57.49
CA GLY A 258 40.39 -13.65 -57.62
C GLY A 258 40.14 -12.90 -56.32
N ALA A 259 41.18 -12.36 -55.70
CA ALA A 259 41.05 -11.30 -54.69
C ALA A 259 42.10 -10.26 -55.03
N GLU A 260 41.73 -9.42 -55.99
CA GLU A 260 42.41 -8.17 -56.27
C GLU A 260 42.13 -7.23 -55.09
N ASP A 261 43.19 -6.53 -54.65
CA ASP A 261 43.15 -5.41 -53.73
C ASP A 261 41.99 -4.46 -54.06
N ASP A 262 41.00 -4.38 -53.17
CA ASP A 262 40.42 -3.11 -52.78
C ASP A 262 40.30 -3.10 -51.25
N LEU A 263 41.31 -2.46 -50.67
CA LEU A 263 41.25 -1.84 -49.36
C LEU A 263 40.04 -0.89 -49.34
N ASP A 264 38.96 -1.32 -48.71
CA ASP A 264 38.16 -0.39 -47.94
C ASP A 264 38.22 -0.84 -46.48
N GLU A 265 38.99 -0.07 -45.72
CA GLU A 265 39.12 -0.17 -44.27
C GLU A 265 37.72 0.04 -43.68
N PRO A 266 37.07 -0.94 -43.03
CA PRO A 266 35.86 -0.64 -42.30
C PRO A 266 36.27 0.24 -41.13
N THR A 267 36.09 1.54 -41.31
CA THR A 267 36.10 2.51 -40.22
C THR A 267 35.00 2.08 -39.27
N PHE A 268 35.40 1.42 -38.19
CA PHE A 268 34.50 1.10 -37.09
C PHE A 268 34.14 2.42 -36.42
N GLU A 269 33.05 3.05 -36.87
CA GLU A 269 32.31 3.92 -35.97
C GLU A 269 31.90 3.04 -34.78
N PRO A 270 32.32 3.37 -33.54
CA PRO A 270 31.86 2.61 -32.39
C PRO A 270 30.34 2.74 -32.34
N GLU A 271 29.64 1.63 -32.52
CA GLU A 271 28.26 1.49 -32.08
C GLU A 271 28.19 1.99 -30.63
N PRO A 272 27.20 2.84 -30.28
CA PRO A 272 26.98 3.18 -28.88
C PRO A 272 26.75 1.88 -28.11
N GLU A 273 27.58 1.65 -27.10
CA GLU A 273 27.39 0.56 -26.14
C GLU A 273 25.94 0.62 -25.64
N PRO A 274 25.19 -0.49 -25.64
CA PRO A 274 23.91 -0.52 -24.95
C PRO A 274 24.17 -0.21 -23.48
N GLU A 275 23.57 0.88 -22.99
CA GLU A 275 23.61 1.26 -21.59
C GLU A 275 23.11 0.08 -20.74
N PRO A 276 23.89 -0.43 -19.78
CA PRO A 276 23.50 -1.55 -18.93
C PRO A 276 22.54 -1.13 -17.79
N GLU A 277 21.79 -0.02 -17.93
CA GLU A 277 21.03 0.57 -16.81
C GLU A 277 19.55 0.16 -16.75
N GLU A 278 18.97 -0.53 -17.74
CA GLU A 278 17.55 -0.95 -17.69
C GLU A 278 17.35 -2.43 -17.33
N GLU A 279 18.26 -3.34 -17.72
CA GLU A 279 18.13 -4.78 -17.37
C GLU A 279 18.56 -5.08 -15.92
N GLU A 280 19.59 -4.41 -15.38
CA GLU A 280 19.96 -4.59 -13.96
C GLU A 280 18.89 -4.03 -13.00
N VAL A 281 18.12 -3.01 -13.42
CA VAL A 281 17.05 -2.42 -12.60
C VAL A 281 15.78 -3.27 -12.63
N GLU A 282 15.47 -3.94 -13.76
CA GLU A 282 14.38 -4.92 -13.82
C GLU A 282 14.71 -6.19 -13.00
N GLU A 283 15.96 -6.66 -13.01
CA GLU A 283 16.39 -7.79 -12.14
C GLU A 283 16.37 -7.41 -10.65
N GLU A 284 16.78 -6.19 -10.26
CA GLU A 284 16.67 -5.73 -8.86
C GLU A 284 15.20 -5.55 -8.40
N GLU A 285 14.28 -5.07 -9.26
CA GLU A 285 12.84 -4.98 -8.92
C GLU A 285 12.17 -6.37 -8.83
N GLU A 286 12.57 -7.35 -9.65
CA GLU A 286 12.05 -8.73 -9.53
C GLU A 286 12.57 -9.44 -8.27
N GLU A 287 13.84 -9.23 -7.87
CA GLU A 287 14.36 -9.79 -6.60
C GLU A 287 13.70 -9.14 -5.37
N GLU A 288 13.40 -7.83 -5.38
CA GLU A 288 12.65 -7.18 -4.29
C GLU A 288 11.17 -7.65 -4.21
N GLU A 289 10.49 -7.91 -5.34
CA GLU A 289 9.13 -8.47 -5.32
C GLU A 289 9.10 -9.93 -4.83
N GLU A 290 10.12 -10.76 -5.13
CA GLU A 290 10.21 -12.14 -4.60
C GLU A 290 10.52 -12.18 -3.10
N GLU A 291 11.38 -11.29 -2.57
CA GLU A 291 11.62 -11.19 -1.12
C GLU A 291 10.37 -10.69 -0.36
N GLU A 292 9.57 -9.76 -0.91
CA GLU A 292 8.30 -9.35 -0.29
C GLU A 292 7.24 -10.46 -0.31
N GLU A 293 7.16 -11.29 -1.37
CA GLU A 293 6.25 -12.44 -1.40
C GLU A 293 6.67 -13.54 -0.41
N GLU A 294 7.97 -13.81 -0.22
CA GLU A 294 8.45 -14.76 0.79
C GLU A 294 8.22 -14.27 2.23
N GLU A 295 8.38 -12.97 2.51
CA GLU A 295 8.04 -12.39 3.83
C GLU A 295 6.52 -12.43 4.10
N GLU A 296 5.67 -12.22 3.09
CA GLU A 296 4.21 -12.37 3.23
C GLU A 296 3.79 -13.83 3.45
N GLU A 297 4.46 -14.82 2.81
CA GLU A 297 4.19 -16.24 3.06
C GLU A 297 4.67 -16.70 4.44
N GLU A 298 5.81 -16.21 4.94
CA GLU A 298 6.25 -16.48 6.32
C GLU A 298 5.34 -15.83 7.37
N GLU A 299 4.73 -14.65 7.10
CA GLU A 299 3.70 -14.06 7.96
C GLU A 299 2.35 -14.81 7.93
N GLU A 300 2.04 -15.55 6.86
CA GLU A 300 0.82 -16.38 6.77
C GLU A 300 0.98 -17.78 7.42
N GLU A 301 2.21 -18.29 7.55
CA GLU A 301 2.49 -19.59 8.21
C GLU A 301 2.70 -19.53 9.74
N GLU A 302 2.81 -18.35 10.37
CA GLU A 302 2.94 -18.15 11.84
C GLU A 302 1.62 -17.87 12.60
#